data_AF-W1NJL0-F1
#
_entry.id   AF-W1NJL0-F1
#
_cell.length_a   1.000
_cell.length_b   1.000
_cell.length_c   1.000
_cell.angle_alpha   90.00
_cell.angle_beta   90.00
_cell.angle_gamma   90.00
#
_symmetry.space_group_name_H-M   'P 1'
#
loop_
_entity.id
_entity.type
_entity.pdbx_description
1 polymer ?
#
loop_
_entity_poly.entity_id
_entity_poly.type
_entity_poly.pdbx_seq_one_letter_code
_entity_poly.pdbx_strand_id
1 'polypeptide(L)'
;MQASEPLPQYLIRSYGPPRQTVFQANVTVRGCTFQGEASRTKNDAQKYIAQEALVFINLLPSLADTLSDTVLENEALRSCQAELLTTLDAARAIFGRAEKELLEVHNTVQALSRKYDRVVDANVQLSTQLATYRNDPLGPLPPLDLFMEDLPPF
;
A
#
# COMPACT_ATOMS: atom_id res chain seq x y z
N MET A 1 1.96 19.58 -44.61
CA MET A 1 1.68 21.01 -44.85
C MET A 1 2.13 21.78 -43.64
N GLN A 2 3.28 22.45 -43.72
CA GLN A 2 3.86 23.19 -42.60
C GLN A 2 3.05 24.48 -42.47
N ALA A 3 2.18 24.57 -41.47
CA ALA A 3 1.40 25.77 -41.21
C ALA A 3 2.39 26.91 -40.96
N SER A 4 2.40 27.92 -41.83
CA SER A 4 3.18 29.14 -41.63
C SER A 4 2.70 29.77 -40.33
N GLU A 5 3.53 29.72 -39.30
CA GLU A 5 3.20 30.32 -38.01
C GLU A 5 2.97 31.83 -38.22
N PRO A 6 1.85 32.40 -37.73
CA PRO A 6 1.57 33.81 -37.94
C PRO A 6 2.65 34.66 -37.27
N LEU A 7 3.13 35.67 -38.01
CA LEU A 7 4.17 36.58 -37.52
C LEU A 7 3.71 37.28 -36.22
N PRO A 8 4.63 37.50 -35.26
CA PRO A 8 4.35 38.26 -34.05
C PRO A 8 3.77 39.64 -34.36
N GLN A 9 2.65 39.99 -33.72
CA GLN A 9 2.05 41.31 -33.85
C GLN A 9 2.52 42.22 -32.71
N TYR A 10 3.24 43.29 -33.06
CA TYR A 10 3.69 44.29 -32.09
C TYR A 10 2.77 45.51 -32.10
N LEU A 11 2.32 45.91 -30.91
CA LEU A 11 1.61 47.16 -30.70
C LEU A 11 2.42 48.01 -29.72
N ILE A 12 2.72 49.26 -30.09
CA ILE A 12 3.46 50.18 -29.23
C ILE A 12 2.58 51.37 -28.94
N ARG A 13 2.47 51.69 -27.65
CA ARG A 13 1.79 52.87 -27.15
C ARG A 13 2.81 53.81 -26.53
N SER A 14 2.64 55.10 -26.74
CA SER A 14 3.46 56.13 -26.12
C SER A 14 2.58 57.06 -25.29
N TYR A 15 3.05 57.40 -24.10
CA TYR A 15 2.33 58.21 -23.13
C TYR A 15 3.22 59.34 -22.61
N GLY A 16 2.59 60.43 -22.14
CA GLY A 16 3.28 61.53 -21.47
C GLY A 16 3.76 62.66 -22.39
N PRO A 17 4.32 63.74 -21.81
CA PRO A 17 4.79 64.91 -22.55
C PRO A 17 5.97 64.58 -23.47
N PRO A 18 6.20 65.34 -24.55
CA PRO A 18 7.27 65.06 -25.53
C PRO A 18 8.69 64.88 -24.93
N ARG A 19 8.99 65.55 -23.80
CA ARG A 19 10.28 65.46 -23.10
C ARG A 19 10.34 64.37 -22.03
N GLN A 20 9.23 63.70 -21.75
CA GLN A 20 9.08 62.67 -20.72
C GLN A 20 8.29 61.45 -21.24
N THR A 21 8.26 61.25 -22.56
CA THR A 21 7.53 60.15 -23.19
C THR A 21 7.96 58.80 -22.62
N VAL A 22 6.98 57.94 -22.39
CA VAL A 22 7.18 56.54 -22.00
C VAL A 22 6.50 55.66 -23.04
N PHE A 23 7.18 54.61 -23.46
CA PHE A 23 6.72 53.64 -24.44
C PHE A 23 6.36 52.34 -23.75
N GLN A 24 5.23 51.75 -24.12
CA GLN A 24 4.85 50.41 -23.69
C GLN A 24 4.57 49.58 -24.93
N ALA A 25 5.11 48.37 -24.96
CA ALA A 25 4.94 47.45 -26.07
C ALA A 25 4.12 46.24 -25.65
N ASN A 26 3.24 45.80 -26.54
CA ASN A 26 2.56 44.53 -26.44
C ASN A 26 2.99 43.67 -27.63
N VAL A 27 3.16 42.37 -27.41
CA VAL A 27 3.37 41.41 -28.50
C VAL A 27 2.32 40.32 -28.42
N THR A 28 1.74 39.97 -29.57
CA THR A 28 0.84 38.82 -29.67
C THR A 28 1.50 37.73 -30.49
N VAL A 29 1.68 36.56 -29.88
CA VAL A 29 2.28 35.37 -30.52
C VAL A 29 1.44 34.15 -30.16
N ARG A 30 1.09 33.33 -31.16
CA ARG A 30 0.22 32.15 -30.98
C ARG A 30 -1.12 32.44 -30.27
N GLY A 31 -1.67 33.65 -30.45
CA GLY A 31 -2.92 34.07 -29.78
C GLY A 31 -2.75 34.51 -28.33
N CYS A 32 -1.54 34.43 -27.75
CA CYS A 32 -1.22 34.96 -26.43
C CYS A 32 -0.67 36.39 -26.58
N THR A 33 -1.30 37.36 -25.91
CA THR A 33 -0.82 38.75 -25.85
C THR A 33 -0.06 38.97 -24.55
N PHE A 34 1.19 39.42 -24.68
CA PHE A 34 2.04 39.82 -23.57
C PHE A 34 2.17 41.34 -23.59
N GLN A 35 2.12 41.97 -22.41
CA GLN A 35 2.31 43.40 -22.25
C GLN A 35 3.61 43.64 -21.48
N GLY A 36 4.55 44.33 -22.11
CA GLY A 36 5.86 44.60 -21.53
C GLY A 36 5.83 45.79 -20.57
N GLU A 37 6.89 45.86 -19.77
CA GLU A 37 7.14 47.03 -18.95
C GLU A 37 7.31 48.30 -19.80
N ALA A 38 6.94 49.42 -19.20
CA ALA A 38 7.03 50.72 -19.84
C ALA A 38 8.49 51.22 -19.80
N SER A 39 9.03 51.66 -20.93
CA SER A 39 10.42 52.12 -21.07
C SER A 39 10.52 53.52 -21.64
N ARG A 40 11.67 54.17 -21.44
CA ARG A 40 11.98 55.49 -22.01
C ARG A 40 12.24 55.45 -23.51
N THR A 41 12.53 54.27 -24.07
CA THR A 41 12.73 54.12 -25.51
C THR A 41 11.79 53.07 -26.09
N LYS A 42 11.36 53.31 -27.33
CA LYS A 42 10.53 52.38 -28.11
C LYS A 42 11.22 51.01 -28.28
N ASN A 43 12.53 51.04 -28.49
CA ASN A 43 13.32 49.83 -28.76
C ASN A 43 13.43 48.96 -27.51
N ASP A 44 13.68 49.56 -26.34
CA ASP A 44 13.79 48.81 -25.09
C ASP A 44 12.45 48.16 -24.70
N ALA A 45 11.33 48.90 -24.84
CA ALA A 45 10.00 48.35 -24.59
C ALA A 45 9.72 47.14 -25.50
N GLN A 46 10.07 47.24 -26.79
CA GLN A 46 9.88 46.15 -27.74
C GLN A 46 10.81 44.96 -27.49
N LYS A 47 12.07 45.21 -27.16
CA LYS A 47 13.08 44.18 -26.87
C LYS A 47 12.71 43.38 -25.62
N TYR A 48 12.29 44.08 -24.56
CA TYR A 48 11.87 43.43 -23.32
C TYR A 48 10.71 42.47 -23.56
N ILE A 49 9.64 42.94 -24.22
CA ILE A 49 8.46 42.09 -24.44
C ILE A 49 8.73 40.95 -25.41
N ALA A 50 9.62 41.15 -26.39
CA ALA A 50 10.06 40.09 -27.29
C ALA A 50 10.82 38.98 -26.55
N GLN A 51 11.68 39.34 -25.58
CA GLN A 51 12.39 38.37 -24.76
C GLN A 51 11.43 37.56 -23.88
N GLU A 52 10.49 38.22 -23.22
CA GLU A 52 9.54 37.54 -22.34
C GLU A 52 8.62 36.59 -23.12
N ALA A 53 8.10 37.03 -24.26
CA ALA A 53 7.31 36.17 -25.15
C ALA A 53 8.13 35.00 -25.68
N LEU A 54 9.40 35.19 -26.04
CA LEU A 54 10.28 34.13 -26.50
C LEU A 54 10.52 33.07 -25.42
N VAL A 55 10.80 33.51 -24.19
CA VAL A 55 10.95 32.62 -23.03
C VAL A 55 9.69 31.79 -22.85
N PHE A 56 8.52 32.44 -22.80
CA PHE A 56 7.24 31.75 -22.65
C PHE A 56 6.99 30.71 -23.76
N ILE A 57 7.19 31.09 -25.02
CA ILE A 57 6.96 30.21 -26.19
C ILE A 57 7.87 28.98 -26.17
N ASN A 58 9.11 29.14 -25.74
CA ASN A 58 10.08 28.05 -25.70
C ASN A 58 9.87 27.12 -24.49
N LEU A 59 9.38 27.66 -23.37
CA LEU A 59 9.13 26.90 -22.15
C LEU A 59 7.79 26.15 -22.17
N LEU A 60 6.76 26.69 -22.84
CA LEU A 60 5.41 26.13 -22.80
C LEU A 60 5.34 24.67 -23.30
N PRO A 61 5.98 24.28 -24.42
CA PRO A 61 5.98 22.89 -24.89
C PRO A 61 6.67 21.96 -23.89
N SER A 62 7.85 22.35 -23.40
CA SER A 62 8.60 21.56 -22.41
C SER A 62 7.84 21.38 -21.10
N LEU A 63 7.10 22.41 -20.66
CA LEU A 63 6.26 22.32 -19.48
C LEU A 63 5.06 21.39 -19.71
N ALA A 64 4.44 21.46 -20.90
CA ALA A 64 3.34 20.57 -21.25
C ALA A 64 3.78 19.10 -21.29
N ASP A 65 4.95 18.81 -21.87
CA ASP A 65 5.54 17.47 -21.88
C ASP A 65 5.82 16.99 -20.45
N THR A 66 6.44 17.83 -19.62
CA THR A 66 6.71 17.51 -18.20
C THR A 66 5.42 17.25 -17.42
N LEU A 67 4.38 18.05 -17.63
CA LEU A 67 3.08 17.83 -17.01
C LEU A 67 2.44 16.52 -17.49
N SER A 68 2.58 16.19 -18.76
CA SER A 68 2.07 14.92 -19.31
C SER A 68 2.81 13.72 -18.70
N ASP A 69 4.14 13.77 -18.61
CA ASP A 69 4.97 12.71 -18.02
C ASP A 69 4.62 12.51 -16.55
N THR A 70 4.50 13.60 -15.79
CA THR A 70 4.14 13.52 -14.36
C THR A 70 2.73 12.99 -14.15
N VAL A 71 1.76 13.30 -15.02
CA VAL A 71 0.41 12.71 -14.96
C VAL A 71 0.47 11.20 -15.20
N LEU A 72 1.22 10.77 -16.22
CA LEU A 72 1.37 9.34 -16.53
C LEU A 72 2.03 8.58 -15.37
N GLU A 73 3.10 9.12 -14.79
CA GLU A 73 3.76 8.53 -13.61
C GLU A 73 2.80 8.42 -12.42
N ASN A 74 1.97 9.44 -12.17
CA ASN A 74 0.99 9.42 -11.11
C ASN A 74 -0.09 8.34 -11.31
N GLU A 75 -0.54 8.12 -12.54
CA GLU A 75 -1.48 7.04 -12.85
C GLU A 75 -0.86 5.65 -12.64
N ALA A 76 0.40 5.48 -13.03
CA ALA A 76 1.15 4.25 -12.78
C ALA A 76 1.32 3.99 -11.28
N LEU A 77 1.70 5.01 -10.50
CA LEU A 77 1.84 4.91 -9.05
C LEU A 77 0.52 4.57 -8.37
N ARG A 78 -0.60 5.18 -8.78
CA ARG A 78 -1.94 4.85 -8.26
C ARG A 78 -2.31 3.40 -8.54
N SER A 79 -1.99 2.90 -9.73
CA SER A 79 -2.22 1.50 -10.10
C SER A 79 -1.39 0.55 -9.23
N CYS A 80 -0.10 0.83 -9.05
CA CYS A 80 0.79 0.09 -8.17
C CYS A 80 0.31 0.10 -6.71
N GLN A 81 -0.16 1.24 -6.22
CA GLN A 81 -0.69 1.37 -4.87
C GLN A 81 -1.94 0.49 -4.66
N ALA A 82 -2.82 0.39 -5.66
CA ALA A 82 -4.00 -0.48 -5.58
C ALA A 82 -3.60 -1.98 -5.54
N GLU A 83 -2.59 -2.38 -6.31
CA GLU A 83 -2.05 -3.74 -6.26
C GLU A 83 -1.42 -4.06 -4.89
N LEU A 84 -0.64 -3.14 -4.33
CA LEU A 84 -0.07 -3.31 -2.98
C LEU A 84 -1.15 -3.41 -1.90
N LEU A 85 -2.25 -2.67 -2.03
CA LEU A 85 -3.35 -2.76 -1.08
C LEU A 85 -4.05 -4.13 -1.16
N THR A 86 -4.32 -4.63 -2.36
CA THR A 86 -4.98 -5.94 -2.54
C THR A 86 -4.11 -7.09 -2.05
N THR A 87 -2.79 -7.02 -2.29
CA THR A 87 -1.83 -8.02 -1.78
C THR A 87 -1.72 -7.98 -0.26
N LEU A 88 -1.73 -6.79 0.36
CA LEU A 88 -1.74 -6.64 1.81
C LEU A 88 -3.01 -7.25 2.43
N ASP A 89 -4.18 -7.01 1.85
CA ASP A 89 -5.44 -7.57 2.34
C ASP A 89 -5.46 -9.10 2.22
N ALA A 90 -4.93 -9.64 1.12
CA ALA A 90 -4.77 -11.09 0.95
C ALA A 90 -3.83 -11.69 2.01
N ALA A 91 -2.68 -11.04 2.26
CA ALA A 91 -1.74 -11.47 3.29
C ALA A 91 -2.37 -11.44 4.69
N ARG A 92 -3.12 -10.39 5.01
CA ARG A 92 -3.83 -10.26 6.28
C ARG A 92 -4.87 -11.37 6.46
N ALA A 93 -5.59 -11.72 5.39
CA ALA A 93 -6.54 -12.83 5.42
C ALA A 93 -5.86 -14.19 5.63
N ILE A 94 -4.69 -14.42 5.01
CA ILE A 94 -3.89 -15.63 5.22
C ILE A 94 -3.43 -15.71 6.68
N PHE A 95 -2.84 -14.64 7.20
CA PHE A 95 -2.37 -14.59 8.58
C PHE A 95 -3.50 -14.86 9.58
N GLY A 96 -4.66 -14.22 9.40
CA GLY A 96 -5.82 -14.44 10.26
C GLY A 96 -6.38 -15.87 10.19
N ARG A 97 -6.15 -16.62 9.12
CA ARG A 97 -6.45 -18.07 9.07
C ARG A 97 -5.42 -18.88 9.86
N ALA A 98 -4.14 -18.62 9.64
CA ALA A 98 -3.06 -19.31 10.32
C ALA A 98 -3.12 -19.14 11.85
N GLU A 99 -3.47 -17.94 12.34
CA GLU A 99 -3.67 -17.71 13.78
C GLU A 99 -4.79 -18.56 14.38
N LYS A 100 -5.90 -18.74 13.65
CA LYS A 100 -7.02 -19.58 14.09
C LYS A 100 -6.63 -21.05 14.16
N GLU A 101 -5.95 -21.54 13.12
CA GLU A 101 -5.43 -22.91 13.09
C GLU A 101 -4.45 -23.17 14.24
N LEU A 102 -3.55 -22.21 14.52
CA LEU A 102 -2.60 -22.32 15.62
C LEU A 102 -3.29 -22.34 16.99
N LEU A 103 -4.34 -21.54 17.16
CA LEU A 103 -5.16 -21.56 18.38
C LEU A 103 -5.90 -22.89 18.56
N GLU A 104 -6.42 -23.46 17.48
CA GLU A 104 -7.04 -24.79 17.50
C GLU A 104 -6.02 -25.87 17.91
N VAL A 105 -4.85 -25.89 17.27
CA VAL A 105 -3.76 -26.81 17.63
C VAL A 105 -3.37 -26.66 19.09
N HIS A 106 -3.19 -25.42 19.57
CA HIS A 106 -2.88 -25.18 20.99
C HIS A 106 -3.94 -25.78 21.92
N ASN A 107 -5.23 -25.57 21.62
CA ASN A 107 -6.33 -26.11 22.42
C ASN A 107 -6.36 -27.64 22.42
N THR A 108 -6.10 -28.27 21.27
CA THR A 108 -6.05 -29.75 21.17
C THR A 108 -4.88 -30.33 21.96
N VAL A 109 -3.69 -29.72 21.88
CA VAL A 109 -2.51 -30.11 22.65
C VAL A 109 -2.79 -29.97 24.15
N GLN A 110 -3.43 -28.88 24.58
CA GLN A 110 -3.79 -28.70 25.98
C GLN A 110 -4.77 -29.77 26.46
N ALA A 111 -5.77 -30.12 25.64
CA ALA A 111 -6.72 -31.18 25.97
C ALA A 111 -6.05 -32.56 26.07
N LEU A 112 -5.10 -32.85 25.18
CA LEU A 112 -4.27 -34.07 25.23
C LEU A 112 -3.41 -34.12 26.49
N SER A 113 -2.76 -33.01 26.86
CA SER A 113 -1.97 -32.91 28.09
C SER A 113 -2.81 -33.27 29.32
N ARG A 114 -4.02 -32.71 29.42
CA ARG A 114 -4.94 -33.03 30.54
C ARG A 114 -5.33 -34.51 30.58
N LYS A 115 -5.47 -35.17 29.43
CA LYS A 115 -5.75 -36.61 29.37
C LYS A 115 -4.53 -37.42 29.82
N TYR A 116 -3.33 -37.01 29.38
CA TYR A 116 -2.08 -37.63 29.80
C TYR A 116 -1.90 -37.56 31.31
N ASP A 117 -2.12 -36.40 31.92
CA ASP A 117 -2.01 -36.22 33.38
C ASP A 117 -2.93 -37.19 34.14
N ARG A 118 -4.18 -37.38 33.69
CA ARG A 118 -5.10 -38.35 34.29
C ARG A 118 -4.61 -39.79 34.20
N VAL A 119 -3.98 -40.17 33.08
CA VAL A 119 -3.42 -41.52 32.91
C VAL A 119 -2.22 -41.71 33.83
N VAL A 120 -1.37 -40.69 33.96
CA VAL A 120 -0.25 -40.71 34.91
C VAL A 120 -0.77 -40.88 36.34
N ASP A 121 -1.77 -40.10 36.76
CA ASP A 121 -2.38 -40.20 38.09
C ASP A 121 -2.96 -41.60 38.35
N ALA A 122 -3.70 -42.17 37.38
CA ALA A 122 -4.25 -43.52 37.49
C ALA A 122 -3.14 -44.58 37.62
N ASN A 123 -2.06 -44.45 36.86
CA ASN A 123 -0.90 -45.36 36.95
C ASN A 123 -0.20 -45.28 38.32
N VAL A 124 -0.08 -44.08 38.89
CA VAL A 124 0.47 -43.88 40.24
C VAL A 124 -0.43 -44.54 41.28
N GLN A 125 -1.76 -44.39 41.16
CA GLN A 125 -2.72 -45.04 42.06
C GLN A 125 -2.63 -46.56 41.99
N LEU A 126 -2.62 -47.14 40.78
CA LEU A 126 -2.48 -48.59 40.58
C LEU A 126 -1.16 -49.11 41.15
N SER A 127 -0.06 -48.39 40.94
CA SER A 127 1.25 -48.76 41.49
C SER A 127 1.23 -48.79 43.02
N THR A 128 0.52 -47.84 43.64
CA THR A 128 0.33 -47.79 45.09
C THR A 128 -0.51 -48.96 45.60
N GLN A 129 -1.63 -49.27 44.93
CA GLN A 129 -2.49 -50.43 45.27
C GLN A 129 -1.73 -51.75 45.17
N LEU A 130 -0.95 -51.94 44.11
CA LEU A 130 -0.11 -53.13 43.94
C LEU A 130 0.95 -53.25 45.03
N ALA A 131 1.55 -52.14 45.46
CA ALA A 131 2.49 -52.13 46.57
C ALA A 131 1.79 -52.49 47.90
N THR A 132 0.57 -52.02 48.14
CA THR A 132 -0.24 -52.40 49.30
C THR A 132 -0.53 -53.90 49.30
N TYR A 133 -1.03 -54.46 48.18
CA TYR A 133 -1.32 -55.89 48.06
C TYR A 133 -0.08 -56.76 48.27
N ARG A 134 1.09 -56.34 47.74
CA ARG A 134 2.35 -57.08 47.89
C ARG A 134 2.83 -57.15 49.34
N ASN A 135 2.52 -56.15 50.15
CA ASN A 135 3.01 -56.03 51.52
C ASN A 135 2.01 -56.55 52.58
N ASP A 136 0.81 -56.99 52.18
CA ASP A 136 -0.23 -57.48 53.09
C ASP A 136 -0.38 -59.02 52.96
N PRO A 137 -0.09 -59.82 54.00
CA PRO A 137 -0.17 -61.27 53.93
C PRO A 137 -1.64 -61.75 54.05
N LEU A 138 -2.31 -61.87 52.91
CA LEU A 138 -3.54 -62.67 52.65
C LEU A 138 -4.59 -62.73 53.78
N GLY A 139 -5.62 -61.88 53.67
CA GLY A 139 -6.99 -62.35 53.88
C GLY A 139 -7.42 -63.28 52.72
N PRO A 140 -8.30 -64.28 52.94
CA PRO A 140 -8.54 -65.35 51.98
C PRO A 140 -9.04 -64.83 50.62
N LEU A 141 -8.41 -65.31 49.53
CA LEU A 141 -8.80 -65.02 48.15
C LEU A 141 -10.27 -65.42 47.92
N PRO A 142 -11.09 -64.59 47.27
CA PRO A 142 -12.45 -64.98 46.88
C PRO A 142 -12.40 -66.15 45.87
N PRO A 143 -13.35 -67.09 45.91
CA PRO A 143 -13.39 -68.21 44.96
C PRO A 143 -13.52 -67.69 43.53
N LEU A 144 -12.73 -68.27 42.62
CA LEU A 144 -12.90 -68.10 41.18
C LEU A 144 -14.14 -68.87 40.73
N ASP A 145 -15.30 -68.20 40.68
CA ASP A 145 -16.45 -68.68 39.92
C ASP A 145 -16.16 -68.51 38.42
N LEU A 146 -15.43 -69.48 37.86
CA LEU A 146 -15.32 -69.66 36.42
C LEU A 146 -16.63 -70.28 35.91
N PHE A 147 -17.64 -69.46 35.64
CA PHE A 147 -18.76 -69.86 34.79
C PHE A 147 -18.23 -70.03 33.36
N MET A 148 -17.85 -71.26 33.05
CA MET A 148 -17.45 -71.77 31.73
C MET A 148 -18.71 -72.13 30.90
N GLU A 149 -19.68 -71.23 30.84
CA GLU A 149 -20.87 -71.37 30.00
C GLU A 149 -21.11 -70.02 29.33
N ASP A 150 -20.39 -69.73 28.24
CA ASP A 150 -20.79 -68.78 27.17
C ASP A 150 -19.70 -68.71 26.07
N LEU A 151 -19.28 -69.87 25.56
CA LEU A 151 -18.55 -69.95 24.30
C LEU A 151 -19.53 -70.43 23.21
N PRO A 152 -19.80 -69.62 22.17
CA PRO A 152 -20.72 -70.03 21.11
C PRO A 152 -20.11 -71.14 20.24
N PRO A 153 -20.92 -72.10 19.76
CA PRO A 153 -20.44 -73.20 18.93
C PRO A 153 -20.06 -72.70 17.52
N PHE A 154 -19.04 -73.35 16.93
CA PHE A 154 -18.48 -73.07 15.60
C PHE A 154 -19.49 -73.21 14.46
#